data_AF-A0A7C9E318-F1
#
_entry.id   AF-A0A7C9E318-F1
#
_cell.length_a   1.000
_cell.length_b   1.000
_cell.length_c   1.000
_cell.angle_alpha   90.00
_cell.angle_beta   90.00
_cell.angle_gamma   90.00
#
_symmetry.space_group_name_H-M   'P 1'
#
loop_
_entity.id
_entity.type
_entity.pdbx_description
1 polymer ?
#
loop_
_entity_poly.entity_id
_entity_poly.type
_entity_poly.pdbx_seq_one_letter_code
_entity_poly.pdbx_strand_id
1 'polypeptide(L)'
;IEGLHPMYYSRVRDLLDFSIYLDISSEVKFSWKIQRGMAERGHSLESIKASIEARKPDFDAYIDPQKQYADAVIEVLPTQLIPDDNEGKVLRVRLIQKEGAKYFSPVYLFDEGSTITWIPCGRKLTCSYPGIKFFYGPDTYFGHEVTLLEMDGQFDRLDELIYVESHLSNLSTKFYGEVTQQMLKHQDFPGSNNGTGLFQTIIGLKIRDLYEQIVASRSAAPATAAKV
;
A
#
# COMPACT_ATOMS: atom_id res chain seq x y z
N ILE A 1 -10.38 13.15 2.10
CA ILE A 1 -9.71 13.96 3.15
C ILE A 1 -8.40 13.28 3.54
N GLU A 2 -7.35 14.03 3.87
CA GLU A 2 -6.05 13.47 4.30
C GLU A 2 -5.60 14.11 5.62
N GLY A 3 -4.77 13.39 6.40
CA GLY A 3 -4.21 13.90 7.64
C GLY A 3 -4.07 12.81 8.71
N LEU A 4 -3.92 13.26 9.96
CA LEU A 4 -3.69 12.37 11.13
C LEU A 4 -4.96 11.69 11.66
N HIS A 5 -6.13 12.29 11.48
CA HIS A 5 -7.40 11.82 12.06
C HIS A 5 -8.58 11.61 11.08
N PRO A 6 -8.42 11.22 9.80
CA PRO A 6 -9.55 11.01 8.88
C PRO A 6 -10.59 10.01 9.40
N MET A 7 -10.15 9.00 10.15
CA MET A 7 -10.98 7.87 10.61
C MET A 7 -11.15 7.86 12.14
N TYR A 8 -10.76 8.93 12.85
CA TYR A 8 -10.81 8.95 14.32
C TYR A 8 -12.25 9.04 14.83
N TYR A 9 -13.06 9.95 14.27
CA TYR A 9 -14.45 10.16 14.67
C TYR A 9 -15.40 9.30 13.83
N SER A 10 -16.30 8.56 14.48
CA SER A 10 -17.32 7.72 13.82
C SER A 10 -18.13 8.49 12.78
N ARG A 11 -18.62 9.68 13.15
CA ARG A 11 -19.40 10.54 12.24
C ARG A 11 -18.69 10.91 10.95
N VAL A 12 -17.36 10.96 10.96
CA VAL A 12 -16.56 11.22 9.74
C VAL A 12 -16.37 9.93 8.97
N ARG A 13 -16.08 8.81 9.67
CA ARG A 13 -15.97 7.49 9.03
C ARG A 13 -17.22 7.12 8.24
N ASP A 14 -18.39 7.40 8.78
CA ASP A 14 -19.68 7.08 8.14
C ASP A 14 -19.91 7.86 6.84
N LEU A 15 -19.09 8.88 6.56
CA LEU A 15 -19.13 9.69 5.34
C LEU A 15 -18.07 9.29 4.30
N LEU A 16 -17.17 8.35 4.64
CA LEU A 16 -16.11 7.90 3.75
C LEU A 16 -16.64 6.74 2.89
N ASP A 17 -16.62 6.92 1.57
CA ASP A 17 -16.92 5.83 0.62
C ASP A 17 -15.76 4.82 0.52
N PHE A 18 -14.53 5.23 0.86
CA PHE A 18 -13.33 4.40 0.90
C PHE A 18 -12.28 5.00 1.84
N SER A 19 -11.53 4.16 2.56
CA SER A 19 -10.55 4.57 3.57
C SER A 19 -9.20 3.88 3.39
N ILE A 20 -8.12 4.65 3.51
CA ILE A 20 -6.74 4.17 3.35
C ILE A 20 -5.95 4.55 4.60
N TYR A 21 -5.09 3.63 5.05
CA TYR A 21 -4.08 3.92 6.05
C TYR A 21 -2.67 3.60 5.50
N LEU A 22 -1.75 4.55 5.61
CA LEU A 22 -0.34 4.33 5.28
C LEU A 22 0.43 4.09 6.57
N ASP A 23 0.75 2.83 6.85
CA ASP A 23 1.54 2.42 7.99
C ASP A 23 3.01 2.32 7.59
N ILE A 24 3.88 3.01 8.32
CA ILE A 24 5.32 2.96 8.10
C ILE A 24 5.94 2.56 9.42
N SER A 25 6.67 1.45 9.40
CA SER A 25 7.39 0.94 10.56
C SER A 25 8.32 1.98 11.16
N SER A 26 8.59 1.86 12.45
CA SER A 26 9.44 2.82 13.18
C SER A 26 10.87 2.82 12.63
N GLU A 27 11.34 1.65 12.20
CA GLU A 27 12.63 1.40 11.57
C GLU A 27 12.74 2.15 10.24
N VAL A 28 11.76 2.01 9.34
CA VAL A 28 11.76 2.71 8.05
C VAL A 28 11.61 4.22 8.25
N LYS A 29 10.72 4.66 9.15
CA LYS A 29 10.58 6.08 9.52
C LYS A 29 11.92 6.66 10.01
N PHE A 30 12.66 5.88 10.80
CA PHE A 30 13.96 6.29 11.31
C PHE A 30 15.01 6.39 10.19
N SER A 31 15.16 5.36 9.36
CA SER A 31 16.10 5.36 8.24
C SER A 31 15.85 6.51 7.26
N TRP A 32 14.59 6.76 6.88
CA TRP A 32 14.24 7.88 6.01
C TRP A 32 14.50 9.24 6.67
N LYS A 33 14.26 9.37 7.98
CA LYS A 33 14.52 10.61 8.71
C LYS A 33 16.03 10.88 8.85
N ILE A 34 16.87 9.84 8.98
CA ILE A 34 18.33 9.98 8.92
C ILE A 34 18.76 10.45 7.53
N GLN A 35 18.33 9.76 6.47
CA GLN A 35 18.75 10.09 5.10
C GLN A 35 18.39 11.53 4.72
N ARG A 36 17.18 11.97 5.07
CA ARG A 36 16.75 13.37 4.87
C ARG A 36 17.47 14.35 5.80
N GLY A 37 17.63 13.99 7.07
CA GLY A 37 18.29 14.83 8.08
C GLY A 37 19.76 15.11 7.73
N MET A 38 20.50 14.08 7.30
CA MET A 38 21.89 14.22 6.85
C MET A 38 22.02 15.06 5.58
N ALA A 39 21.01 15.02 4.70
CA ALA A 39 20.98 15.83 3.49
C ALA A 39 20.65 17.31 3.74
N GLU A 40 19.80 17.62 4.74
CA GLU A 40 19.25 18.98 4.87
C GLU A 40 19.65 19.76 6.13
N ARG A 41 19.87 19.15 7.31
CA ARG A 41 20.12 19.91 8.57
C ARG A 41 20.84 19.05 9.63
N GLY A 42 21.96 19.55 10.18
CA GLY A 42 22.84 18.88 11.16
C GLY A 42 22.25 18.50 12.53
N HIS A 43 21.13 17.80 12.55
CA HIS A 43 20.57 17.15 13.73
C HIS A 43 21.34 15.86 14.04
N SER A 44 21.70 15.65 15.31
CA SER A 44 22.31 14.40 15.75
C SER A 44 21.32 13.24 15.68
N LEU A 45 21.85 12.02 15.47
CA LEU A 45 21.05 10.78 15.50
C LEU A 45 20.22 10.65 16.79
N GLU A 46 20.79 11.09 17.91
CA GLU A 46 20.13 11.08 19.23
C GLU A 46 18.90 11.98 19.27
N SER A 47 18.98 13.19 18.71
CA SER A 47 17.85 14.11 18.62
C SER A 47 16.72 13.54 17.75
N ILE A 48 17.07 12.85 16.66
CA ILE A 48 16.11 12.19 15.78
C ILE A 48 15.38 11.07 16.52
N LYS A 49 16.10 10.20 17.25
CA LYS A 49 15.52 9.12 18.07
C LYS A 49 14.62 9.67 19.16
N ALA A 50 15.10 10.64 19.95
CA ALA A 50 14.32 11.25 21.03
C ALA A 50 13.00 11.86 20.53
N SER A 51 13.01 12.47 19.34
CA SER A 51 11.80 13.03 18.72
C SER A 51 10.78 11.97 18.29
N ILE A 52 11.21 10.76 17.94
CA ILE A 52 10.30 9.65 17.57
C ILE A 52 9.70 9.07 18.85
N GLU A 53 10.55 8.75 19.84
CA GLU A 53 10.12 8.20 21.13
C GLU A 53 9.11 9.12 21.84
N ALA A 54 9.34 10.44 21.83
CA ALA A 54 8.43 11.39 22.46
C ALA A 54 7.03 11.42 21.83
N ARG A 55 6.88 11.05 20.55
CA ARG A 55 5.59 11.04 19.83
C ARG A 55 4.90 9.68 19.86
N LYS A 56 5.63 8.63 20.22
CA LYS A 56 5.13 7.26 20.19
C LYS A 56 3.87 7.04 21.05
N PRO A 57 3.76 7.57 22.29
CA PRO A 57 2.56 7.38 23.10
C PRO A 57 1.29 7.94 22.45
N ASP A 58 1.35 9.16 21.91
CA ASP A 58 0.20 9.77 21.23
C ASP A 58 -0.11 9.09 19.89
N PHE A 59 0.93 8.65 19.17
CA PHE A 59 0.75 7.89 17.94
C PHE A 59 0.02 6.58 18.21
N ASP A 60 0.50 5.79 19.16
CA ASP A 60 -0.05 4.48 19.51
C ASP A 60 -1.49 4.62 20.09
N ALA A 61 -1.79 5.73 20.79
CA ALA A 61 -3.10 5.96 21.37
C ALA A 61 -4.16 6.50 20.39
N TYR A 62 -3.76 7.38 19.45
CA TYR A 62 -4.74 8.17 18.67
C TYR A 62 -4.61 7.99 17.15
N ILE A 63 -3.45 7.56 16.64
CA ILE A 63 -3.19 7.42 15.21
C ILE A 63 -3.30 5.96 14.79
N ASP A 64 -2.50 5.09 15.40
CA ASP A 64 -2.39 3.68 15.06
C ASP A 64 -3.72 2.90 15.09
N PRO A 65 -4.63 3.13 16.07
CA PRO A 65 -5.90 2.42 16.12
C PRO A 65 -6.80 2.66 14.91
N GLN A 66 -6.58 3.72 14.12
CA GLN A 66 -7.38 4.00 12.94
C GLN A 66 -7.22 2.95 11.83
N LYS A 67 -6.15 2.14 11.86
CA LYS A 67 -5.91 1.03 10.91
C LYS A 67 -7.06 0.04 10.82
N GLN A 68 -7.74 -0.23 11.93
CA GLN A 68 -8.88 -1.17 11.99
C GLN A 68 -10.09 -0.74 11.12
N TYR A 69 -10.18 0.55 10.79
CA TYR A 69 -11.29 1.11 10.01
C TYR A 69 -10.97 1.26 8.52
N ALA A 70 -9.72 1.04 8.12
CA ALA A 70 -9.32 1.23 6.73
C ALA A 70 -9.79 0.06 5.86
N ASP A 71 -10.17 0.37 4.61
CA ASP A 71 -10.48 -0.63 3.60
C ASP A 71 -9.20 -1.17 2.95
N ALA A 72 -8.16 -0.34 2.89
CA ALA A 72 -6.81 -0.73 2.49
C ALA A 72 -5.75 -0.15 3.44
N VAL A 73 -4.81 -1.00 3.86
CA VAL A 73 -3.61 -0.56 4.59
C VAL A 73 -2.38 -0.89 3.76
N ILE A 74 -1.52 0.11 3.55
CA ILE A 74 -0.18 -0.09 2.99
C ILE A 74 0.79 -0.02 4.16
N GLU A 75 1.39 -1.16 4.52
CA GLU A 75 2.36 -1.27 5.60
C GLU A 75 3.78 -1.41 5.02
N VAL A 76 4.68 -0.50 5.39
CA VAL A 76 6.05 -0.43 4.89
C VAL A 76 7.05 -0.87 5.97
N LEU A 77 7.75 -1.96 5.70
CA LEU A 77 8.67 -2.66 6.61
C LEU A 77 10.08 -2.73 6.00
N PRO A 78 11.13 -2.94 6.82
CA PRO A 78 12.45 -3.28 6.31
C PRO A 78 12.41 -4.59 5.51
N THR A 79 13.27 -4.71 4.49
CA THR A 79 13.40 -5.93 3.69
C THR A 79 13.83 -7.14 4.54
N GLN A 80 13.38 -8.32 4.15
CA GLN A 80 13.88 -9.60 4.67
C GLN A 80 14.83 -10.30 3.69
N LEU A 81 15.05 -9.74 2.51
CA LEU A 81 15.93 -10.33 1.49
C LEU A 81 17.42 -10.05 1.76
N ILE A 82 17.71 -8.94 2.44
CA ILE A 82 19.08 -8.51 2.78
C ILE A 82 19.23 -8.56 4.31
N PRO A 83 20.10 -9.43 4.85
CA PRO A 83 20.38 -9.44 6.28
C PRO A 83 20.96 -8.11 6.76
N ASP A 84 20.47 -7.62 7.90
CA ASP A 84 20.95 -6.39 8.57
C ASP A 84 20.91 -5.11 7.71
N ASP A 85 20.01 -5.04 6.72
CA ASP A 85 19.82 -3.82 5.93
C ASP A 85 19.24 -2.69 6.79
N ASN A 86 19.99 -1.60 6.88
CA ASN A 86 19.60 -0.39 7.59
C ASN A 86 19.46 0.82 6.65
N GLU A 87 19.65 0.62 5.33
CA GLU A 87 19.57 1.71 4.35
C GLU A 87 18.13 2.08 4.03
N GLY A 88 17.14 1.20 4.21
CA GLY A 88 15.73 1.51 3.95
C GLY A 88 15.43 1.86 2.49
N LYS A 89 16.29 1.40 1.56
CA LYS A 89 16.12 1.51 0.10
C LYS A 89 15.30 0.34 -0.44
N VAL A 90 15.65 -0.87 0.00
CA VAL A 90 14.89 -2.09 -0.29
C VAL A 90 13.87 -2.28 0.82
N LEU A 91 12.62 -2.47 0.44
CA LEU A 91 11.50 -2.47 1.37
C LEU A 91 10.66 -3.71 1.18
N ARG A 92 10.12 -4.19 2.29
CA ARG A 92 9.02 -5.14 2.33
C ARG A 92 7.74 -4.35 2.53
N VAL A 93 6.87 -4.36 1.55
CA VAL A 93 5.61 -3.62 1.59
C VAL A 93 4.45 -4.60 1.55
N ARG A 94 3.49 -4.40 2.44
CA ARG A 94 2.27 -5.20 2.56
C ARG A 94 1.07 -4.33 2.17
N LEU A 95 0.26 -4.84 1.26
CA LEU A 95 -1.06 -4.32 0.92
C LEU A 95 -2.10 -5.22 1.57
N ILE A 96 -2.69 -4.74 2.65
CA ILE A 96 -3.75 -5.41 3.41
C ILE A 96 -5.09 -4.88 2.92
N GLN A 97 -5.96 -5.75 2.43
CA GLN A 97 -7.19 -5.38 1.75
C GLN A 97 -8.38 -6.00 2.47
N LYS A 98 -9.34 -5.18 2.91
CA LYS A 98 -10.51 -5.65 3.63
C LYS A 98 -11.45 -6.44 2.71
N GLU A 99 -11.85 -7.62 3.15
CA GLU A 99 -12.82 -8.44 2.43
C GLU A 99 -14.26 -7.97 2.65
N GLY A 100 -15.11 -8.23 1.66
CA GLY A 100 -16.55 -7.96 1.74
C GLY A 100 -16.95 -6.47 1.65
N ALA A 101 -16.01 -5.57 1.39
CA ALA A 101 -16.32 -4.17 1.12
C ALA A 101 -17.04 -4.01 -0.23
N LYS A 102 -18.11 -3.20 -0.25
CA LYS A 102 -18.95 -3.03 -1.44
C LYS A 102 -18.16 -2.33 -2.55
N TYR A 103 -18.24 -2.86 -3.77
CA TYR A 103 -17.53 -2.33 -4.96
C TYR A 103 -16.00 -2.36 -4.86
N PHE A 104 -15.45 -3.09 -3.89
CA PHE A 104 -14.02 -3.28 -3.72
C PHE A 104 -13.70 -4.77 -3.79
N SER A 105 -13.18 -5.21 -4.93
CA SER A 105 -12.62 -6.56 -5.08
C SER A 105 -11.11 -6.51 -4.82
N PRO A 106 -10.58 -7.25 -3.82
CA PRO A 106 -9.14 -7.26 -3.54
C PRO A 106 -8.31 -7.77 -4.72
N VAL A 107 -7.07 -7.29 -4.80
CA VAL A 107 -6.03 -7.81 -5.70
C VAL A 107 -5.57 -9.16 -5.18
N TYR A 108 -5.41 -10.11 -6.09
CA TYR A 108 -4.87 -11.43 -5.76
C TYR A 108 -3.75 -11.87 -6.72
N LEU A 109 -2.97 -12.85 -6.27
CA LEU A 109 -1.90 -13.46 -7.05
C LEU A 109 -2.25 -14.92 -7.32
N PHE A 110 -2.33 -15.30 -8.60
CA PHE A 110 -2.68 -16.63 -9.12
C PHE A 110 -4.04 -17.20 -8.70
N ASP A 111 -4.22 -17.57 -7.43
CA ASP A 111 -5.39 -18.31 -6.93
C ASP A 111 -5.97 -17.63 -5.69
N GLU A 112 -7.16 -17.04 -5.85
CA GLU A 112 -7.83 -16.22 -4.84
C GLU A 112 -8.19 -17.05 -3.59
N GLY A 113 -7.82 -16.56 -2.40
CA GLY A 113 -8.07 -17.22 -1.12
C GLY A 113 -7.04 -18.29 -0.72
N SER A 114 -6.08 -18.61 -1.60
CA SER A 114 -4.97 -19.52 -1.27
C SER A 114 -3.78 -18.78 -0.63
N THR A 115 -2.78 -19.52 -0.14
CA THR A 115 -1.50 -18.94 0.32
C THR A 115 -0.39 -19.24 -0.68
N ILE A 116 0.24 -18.19 -1.21
CA ILE A 116 1.23 -18.27 -2.27
C ILE A 116 2.49 -17.48 -1.89
N THR A 117 3.65 -18.05 -2.18
CA THR A 117 4.92 -17.32 -2.24
C THR A 117 5.47 -17.44 -3.66
N TRP A 118 5.86 -16.31 -4.26
CA TRP A 118 6.29 -16.26 -5.65
C TRP A 118 7.56 -15.44 -5.81
N ILE A 119 8.53 -15.96 -6.56
CA ILE A 119 9.74 -15.25 -6.97
C ILE A 119 9.70 -15.17 -8.50
N PRO A 120 9.44 -14.00 -9.10
CA PRO A 120 9.36 -13.86 -10.57
C PRO A 120 10.72 -14.03 -11.25
N CYS A 121 11.81 -13.78 -10.52
CA CYS A 121 13.18 -13.84 -11.03
C CYS A 121 13.58 -15.29 -11.37
N GLY A 122 13.96 -15.54 -12.61
CA GLY A 122 14.32 -16.86 -13.11
C GLY A 122 14.84 -16.82 -14.55
N ARG A 123 14.68 -17.92 -15.29
CA ARG A 123 15.22 -18.02 -16.67
C ARG A 123 14.65 -16.99 -17.64
N LYS A 124 13.37 -16.63 -17.49
CA LYS A 124 12.66 -15.70 -18.39
C LYS A 124 12.71 -14.25 -17.93
N LEU A 125 13.08 -14.00 -16.68
CA LEU A 125 13.17 -12.68 -16.09
C LEU A 125 14.39 -12.64 -15.17
N THR A 126 15.47 -12.05 -15.66
CA THR A 126 16.67 -11.82 -14.84
C THR A 126 16.41 -10.69 -13.84
N CYS A 127 17.03 -10.71 -12.68
CA CYS A 127 16.94 -9.63 -11.69
C CYS A 127 18.32 -9.43 -11.08
N SER A 128 18.66 -8.20 -10.69
CA SER A 128 19.86 -7.99 -9.86
C SER A 128 19.57 -8.40 -8.42
N TYR A 129 20.62 -8.56 -7.63
CA TYR A 129 20.48 -8.82 -6.20
C TYR A 129 19.80 -7.62 -5.49
N PRO A 130 18.84 -7.84 -4.56
CA PRO A 130 18.37 -9.12 -4.03
C PRO A 130 17.21 -9.75 -4.81
N GLY A 131 16.73 -9.07 -5.85
CA GLY A 131 15.59 -9.48 -6.65
C GLY A 131 14.26 -9.08 -6.01
N ILE A 132 13.22 -9.84 -6.33
CA ILE A 132 11.84 -9.56 -5.95
C ILE A 132 11.22 -10.84 -5.41
N LYS A 133 10.46 -10.72 -4.33
CA LYS A 133 9.67 -11.80 -3.74
C LYS A 133 8.27 -11.28 -3.42
N PHE A 134 7.27 -12.05 -3.80
CA PHE A 134 5.88 -11.81 -3.46
C PHE A 134 5.36 -12.84 -2.48
N PHE A 135 4.46 -12.40 -1.61
CA PHE A 135 3.59 -13.24 -0.82
C PHE A 135 2.14 -12.83 -1.04
N TYR A 136 1.24 -13.80 -1.04
CA TYR A 136 -0.19 -13.58 -1.11
C TYR A 136 -0.90 -14.56 -0.18
N GLY A 137 -1.95 -14.10 0.50
CA GLY A 137 -2.91 -15.00 1.12
C GLY A 137 -3.93 -14.33 2.03
N PRO A 138 -4.92 -15.11 2.51
CA PRO A 138 -5.89 -14.63 3.49
C PRO A 138 -5.23 -14.43 4.86
N ASP A 139 -5.71 -13.46 5.62
CA ASP A 139 -5.30 -13.17 6.98
C ASP A 139 -6.47 -12.57 7.78
N THR A 140 -6.31 -12.43 9.09
CA THR A 140 -7.25 -11.71 9.95
C THR A 140 -6.57 -10.46 10.51
N TYR A 141 -7.14 -9.29 10.25
CA TYR A 141 -6.60 -8.00 10.68
C TYR A 141 -7.61 -7.25 11.54
N PHE A 142 -7.29 -7.05 12.82
CA PHE A 142 -8.21 -6.47 13.82
C PHE A 142 -9.59 -7.16 13.89
N GLY A 143 -9.63 -8.48 13.67
CA GLY A 143 -10.89 -9.25 13.67
C GLY A 143 -11.71 -9.14 12.39
N HIS A 144 -11.17 -8.50 11.35
CA HIS A 144 -11.73 -8.48 10.01
C HIS A 144 -10.97 -9.45 9.10
N GLU A 145 -11.71 -10.17 8.25
CA GLU A 145 -11.11 -10.94 7.16
C GLU A 145 -10.47 -10.00 6.15
N VAL A 146 -9.22 -10.29 5.79
CA VAL A 146 -8.46 -9.50 4.83
C VAL A 146 -7.71 -10.41 3.86
N THR A 147 -7.41 -9.87 2.69
CA THR A 147 -6.45 -10.44 1.75
C THR A 147 -5.17 -9.63 1.80
N LEU A 148 -4.05 -10.31 2.01
CA LEU A 148 -2.72 -9.73 2.03
C LEU A 148 -2.01 -9.98 0.69
N LEU A 149 -1.51 -8.92 0.07
CA LEU A 149 -0.52 -8.99 -1.00
C LEU A 149 0.75 -8.28 -0.54
N GLU A 150 1.90 -8.91 -0.67
CA GLU A 150 3.16 -8.40 -0.19
C GLU A 150 4.22 -8.45 -1.29
N MET A 151 5.05 -7.42 -1.36
CA MET A 151 6.24 -7.35 -2.20
C MET A 151 7.45 -7.01 -1.31
N ASP A 152 8.47 -7.84 -1.36
CA ASP A 152 9.79 -7.57 -0.80
C ASP A 152 10.82 -7.49 -1.93
N GLY A 153 11.69 -6.48 -1.88
CA GLY A 153 12.65 -6.19 -2.94
C GLY A 153 12.35 -4.88 -3.68
N GLN A 154 12.97 -4.73 -4.84
CA GLN A 154 12.81 -3.57 -5.71
C GLN A 154 12.87 -3.99 -7.19
N PHE A 155 12.28 -3.16 -8.04
CA PHE A 155 12.42 -3.22 -9.49
C PHE A 155 13.70 -2.50 -9.91
N ASP A 156 14.58 -3.21 -10.60
CA ASP A 156 15.75 -2.63 -11.25
C ASP A 156 15.44 -2.25 -12.70
N ARG A 157 14.53 -2.99 -13.34
CA ARG A 157 14.21 -2.84 -14.76
C ARG A 157 12.71 -2.84 -15.01
N LEU A 158 12.31 -2.12 -16.07
CA LEU A 158 10.91 -2.01 -16.46
C LEU A 158 10.25 -3.37 -16.77
N ASP A 159 11.01 -4.30 -17.36
CA ASP A 159 10.53 -5.64 -17.67
C ASP A 159 10.04 -6.40 -16.42
N GLU A 160 10.64 -6.13 -15.26
CA GLU A 160 10.26 -6.76 -13.99
C GLU A 160 8.89 -6.26 -13.51
N LEU A 161 8.64 -4.96 -13.65
CA LEU A 161 7.35 -4.36 -13.33
C LEU A 161 6.23 -4.85 -14.27
N ILE A 162 6.50 -4.87 -15.57
CA ILE A 162 5.53 -5.38 -16.58
C ILE A 162 5.23 -6.86 -16.31
N TYR A 163 6.26 -7.65 -15.99
CA TYR A 163 6.10 -9.06 -15.69
C TYR A 163 5.23 -9.26 -14.45
N VAL A 164 5.48 -8.52 -13.37
CA VAL A 164 4.65 -8.57 -12.15
C VAL A 164 3.21 -8.16 -12.43
N GLU A 165 2.99 -7.04 -13.14
CA GLU A 165 1.63 -6.58 -13.50
C GLU A 165 0.86 -7.67 -14.26
N SER A 166 1.52 -8.37 -15.19
CA SER A 166 0.88 -9.41 -16.00
C SER A 166 0.44 -10.66 -15.23
N HIS A 167 0.92 -10.85 -14.00
CA HIS A 167 0.59 -12.01 -13.15
C HIS A 167 -0.32 -11.66 -11.96
N LEU A 168 -0.51 -10.37 -11.68
CA LEU A 168 -1.48 -9.90 -10.69
C LEU A 168 -2.87 -9.85 -11.31
N SER A 169 -3.87 -10.19 -10.50
CA SER A 169 -5.27 -10.24 -10.92
C SER A 169 -6.11 -9.22 -10.14
N ASN A 170 -7.27 -8.85 -10.69
CA ASN A 170 -8.12 -7.80 -10.15
C ASN A 170 -7.39 -6.46 -9.96
N LEU A 171 -6.59 -5.99 -10.92
CA LEU A 171 -5.91 -4.68 -10.77
C LEU A 171 -6.82 -3.46 -11.02
N SER A 172 -8.06 -3.66 -11.48
CA SER A 172 -8.98 -2.60 -11.89
C SER A 172 -8.41 -1.68 -12.98
N THR A 173 -7.54 -2.23 -13.83
CA THR A 173 -6.97 -1.56 -15.00
C THR A 173 -8.00 -1.48 -16.14
N LYS A 174 -7.95 -0.42 -16.94
CA LYS A 174 -8.76 -0.26 -18.17
C LYS A 174 -8.09 -0.89 -19.39
N PHE A 175 -6.78 -1.06 -19.36
CA PHE A 175 -5.98 -1.68 -20.41
C PHE A 175 -4.73 -2.34 -19.81
N TYR A 176 -4.14 -3.27 -20.55
CA TYR A 176 -2.91 -3.95 -20.15
C TYR A 176 -1.73 -2.98 -20.05
N GLY A 177 -0.98 -3.01 -18.94
CA GLY A 177 0.15 -2.12 -18.71
C GLY A 177 -0.23 -0.77 -18.10
N GLU A 178 -1.48 -0.57 -17.68
CA GLU A 178 -1.91 0.70 -17.08
C GLU A 178 -1.16 0.97 -15.77
N VAL A 179 -0.92 -0.03 -14.91
CA VAL A 179 -0.17 0.18 -13.65
C VAL A 179 1.24 0.67 -13.97
N THR A 180 1.94 -0.05 -14.85
CA THR A 180 3.27 0.32 -15.32
C THR A 180 3.29 1.73 -15.92
N GLN A 181 2.30 2.06 -16.77
CA GLN A 181 2.22 3.38 -17.38
C GLN A 181 2.05 4.49 -16.32
N GLN A 182 1.22 4.30 -15.30
CA GLN A 182 1.02 5.30 -14.25
C GLN A 182 2.27 5.46 -13.37
N MET A 183 2.97 4.36 -13.06
CA MET A 183 4.24 4.43 -12.32
C MET A 183 5.32 5.17 -13.10
N LEU A 184 5.43 4.94 -14.42
CA LEU A 184 6.41 5.61 -15.28
C LEU A 184 6.20 7.13 -15.37
N LYS A 185 4.95 7.62 -15.30
CA LYS A 185 4.67 9.08 -15.27
C LYS A 185 5.29 9.77 -14.05
N HIS A 186 5.56 9.02 -12.99
CA HIS A 186 6.05 9.51 -11.71
C HIS A 186 7.31 8.76 -11.29
N GLN A 187 8.18 8.38 -12.24
CA GLN A 187 9.41 7.64 -11.96
C GLN A 187 10.35 8.35 -10.96
N ASP A 188 10.28 9.67 -10.88
CA ASP A 188 11.08 10.49 -9.97
C ASP A 188 10.54 10.49 -8.51
N PHE A 189 9.36 9.89 -8.27
CA PHE A 189 8.78 9.84 -6.93
C PHE A 189 9.50 8.81 -6.05
N PRO A 190 9.67 9.09 -4.74
CA PRO A 190 10.26 8.12 -3.83
C PRO A 190 9.40 6.84 -3.76
N GLY A 191 10.04 5.69 -3.89
CA GLY A 191 9.37 4.38 -3.89
C GLY A 191 8.76 3.97 -5.23
N SER A 192 9.02 4.72 -6.32
CA SER A 192 8.61 4.36 -7.70
C SER A 192 9.19 3.01 -8.17
N ASN A 193 10.26 2.55 -7.54
CA ASN A 193 10.96 1.31 -7.87
C ASN A 193 10.68 0.16 -6.88
N ASN A 194 9.70 0.25 -5.98
CA ASN A 194 9.40 -0.85 -5.05
C ASN A 194 7.90 -0.98 -4.78
N GLY A 195 7.53 -1.86 -3.83
CA GLY A 195 6.14 -2.14 -3.48
C GLY A 195 5.34 -0.91 -3.03
N THR A 196 6.00 0.16 -2.57
CA THR A 196 5.33 1.39 -2.12
C THR A 196 4.61 2.07 -3.28
N GLY A 197 5.33 2.39 -4.36
CA GLY A 197 4.75 3.02 -5.55
C GLY A 197 3.79 2.09 -6.28
N LEU A 198 4.10 0.79 -6.32
CA LEU A 198 3.23 -0.23 -6.92
C LEU A 198 1.86 -0.26 -6.24
N PHE A 199 1.83 -0.45 -4.92
CA PHE A 199 0.56 -0.59 -4.19
C PHE A 199 -0.21 0.73 -4.08
N GLN A 200 0.48 1.88 -3.99
CA GLN A 200 -0.18 3.18 -4.08
C GLN A 200 -0.88 3.38 -5.44
N THR A 201 -0.22 2.99 -6.53
CA THR A 201 -0.79 3.06 -7.87
C THR A 201 -2.01 2.16 -8.01
N ILE A 202 -1.89 0.91 -7.56
CA ILE A 202 -2.99 -0.06 -7.55
C ILE A 202 -4.18 0.45 -6.76
N ILE A 203 -3.97 0.99 -5.55
CA ILE A 203 -5.06 1.56 -4.74
C ILE A 203 -5.70 2.78 -5.43
N GLY A 204 -4.93 3.61 -6.13
CA GLY A 204 -5.49 4.67 -6.97
C GLY A 204 -6.47 4.15 -8.03
N LEU A 205 -6.13 3.05 -8.70
CA LEU A 205 -7.01 2.40 -9.68
C LEU A 205 -8.24 1.77 -9.03
N LYS A 206 -8.07 1.17 -7.84
CA LYS A 206 -9.19 0.64 -7.04
C LYS A 206 -10.19 1.70 -6.65
N ILE A 207 -9.72 2.86 -6.20
CA ILE A 207 -10.58 3.98 -5.84
C ILE A 207 -11.34 4.50 -7.07
N ARG A 208 -10.67 4.59 -8.22
CA ARG A 208 -11.33 4.98 -9.48
C ARG A 208 -12.48 4.03 -9.82
N ASP A 209 -12.21 2.73 -9.80
CA ASP A 209 -13.20 1.70 -10.14
C ASP A 209 -14.39 1.71 -9.15
N LEU A 210 -14.10 1.79 -7.85
CA LEU A 210 -15.12 1.94 -6.81
C LEU A 210 -15.96 3.21 -7.02
N TYR A 211 -15.34 4.35 -7.30
CA TYR A 211 -16.03 5.61 -7.54
C TYR A 211 -16.94 5.53 -8.76
N GLU A 212 -16.47 4.95 -9.88
CA GLU A 212 -17.25 4.74 -11.09
C GLU A 212 -18.49 3.88 -10.81
N GLN A 213 -18.35 2.80 -10.04
CA GLN A 213 -19.46 1.92 -9.65
C GLN A 213 -20.46 2.63 -8.72
N ILE A 214 -19.98 3.43 -7.76
CA ILE A 214 -20.84 4.24 -6.88
C ILE A 214 -21.66 5.25 -7.71
N VAL A 215 -21.01 5.99 -8.60
CA VAL A 215 -21.68 7.00 -9.45
C VAL A 215 -22.69 6.34 -10.41
N ALA A 216 -22.34 5.20 -11.00
CA ALA A 216 -23.26 4.43 -11.84
C ALA A 216 -24.49 3.96 -11.04
N SER A 217 -24.29 3.46 -9.82
CA SER A 217 -25.39 3.01 -8.95
C SER A 217 -26.31 4.15 -8.53
N ARG A 218 -25.77 5.34 -8.23
CA ARG A 218 -26.55 6.53 -7.89
C ARG A 218 -27.32 7.07 -9.09
N SER A 219 -26.73 7.02 -10.28
CA SER A 219 -27.40 7.44 -11.54
C SER A 219 -28.54 6.50 -11.95
N ALA A 220 -28.43 5.21 -11.62
CA ALA A 220 -29.45 4.21 -11.89
C ALA A 220 -30.59 4.18 -10.84
N ALA A 221 -30.41 4.82 -9.68
CA ALA A 221 -31.46 4.90 -8.67
C ALA A 221 -32.59 5.82 -9.16
N PRO A 222 -33.86 5.38 -9.15
CA PRO A 222 -34.97 6.20 -9.59
C PRO A 222 -35.08 7.48 -8.74
N ALA A 223 -35.42 8.59 -9.38
CA ALA A 223 -35.60 9.92 -8.76
C ALA A 223 -36.86 10.01 -7.86
N THR A 224 -37.06 9.05 -6.96
CA THR A 224 -38.23 8.93 -6.09
C THR A 224 -37.84 9.13 -4.63
N ALA A 225 -37.44 10.35 -4.28
CA ALA A 225 -37.41 10.82 -2.87
C ALA A 225 -37.51 12.36 -2.76
N ALA A 226 -38.13 13.02 -3.73
CA ALA A 226 -38.39 14.47 -3.69
C ALA A 226 -39.86 14.79 -4.00
N LYS A 227 -40.78 14.06 -3.37
CA LYS A 227 -42.19 14.45 -3.17
C LYS A 227 -42.72 13.71 -1.94
N VAL A 228 -42.75 14.38 -0.79
CA VAL A 228 -43.93 14.70 0.05
C VAL A 228 -43.47 15.76 1.04
#